data_AF-A0A953FDE5-F1
#
_entry.id   AF-A0A953FDE5-F1
#
_cell.length_a   1.000
_cell.length_b   1.000
_cell.length_c   1.000
_cell.angle_alpha   90.00
_cell.angle_beta   90.00
_cell.angle_gamma   90.00
#
_symmetry.space_group_name_H-M   'P 1'
#
loop_
_entity.id
_entity.type
_entity.pdbx_description
1 polymer ?
#
loop_
_entity_poly.entity_id
_entity_poly.type
_entity_poly.pdbx_seq_one_letter_code
_entity_poly.pdbx_strand_id
1 'polypeptide(L)'
;SIALWTAMRGFWTKLFLAASAVLTLLAMVYSGTRTAYIVVPIFYFVWVVLSRNRKLYYSVIFAVGLMGVVAVMPTNNYHIQRIQSVFKGSEDASYQTRARNRKMIMPWIAVHPIGGGLGSTGVWGQRFSPGTFLANFPPDSGLVRVAVELGWIGLIFFLNVYYTVMVRGSLLYWKMQNPRYKAIVAGMIAGIAPLLVAEWGQEVVGVFPMSLLFWMFVAVLFRAVAFDRLEQEAHSKLQV
;
A
#
# COMPACT_ATOMS: atom_id res chain seq x y z
N SER A 1 -0.83 0.68 14.60
CA SER A 1 -0.79 0.20 16.00
C SER A 1 0.64 -0.08 16.48
N ILE A 2 1.44 -0.90 15.78
CA ILE A 2 2.81 -1.25 16.20
C ILE A 2 3.75 -0.04 16.26
N ALA A 3 3.65 0.90 15.32
CA ALA A 3 4.50 2.09 15.29
C ALA A 3 4.35 2.97 16.54
N LEU A 4 3.11 3.17 16.99
CA LEU A 4 2.77 3.99 18.16
C LEU A 4 3.07 3.30 19.49
N TRP A 5 3.19 1.97 19.50
CA TRP A 5 3.55 1.19 20.68
C TRP A 5 4.91 1.60 21.26
N THR A 6 5.86 1.91 20.38
CA THR A 6 7.23 2.30 20.78
C THR A 6 7.29 3.70 21.39
N ALA A 7 6.35 4.57 21.05
CA ALA A 7 6.32 5.96 21.51
C ALA A 7 5.42 6.18 22.74
N MET A 8 4.39 5.34 22.96
CA MET A 8 3.43 5.54 24.04
C MET A 8 3.75 4.68 25.28
N ARG A 9 3.76 5.31 26.46
CA ARG A 9 4.17 4.67 27.73
C ARG A 9 3.02 4.01 28.52
N GLY A 10 1.76 4.38 28.29
CA GLY A 10 0.61 3.90 29.07
C GLY A 10 0.24 2.43 28.84
N PHE A 11 0.03 1.67 29.92
CA PHE A 11 -0.39 0.25 29.85
C PHE A 11 -1.73 0.06 29.12
N TRP A 12 -2.74 0.86 29.48
CA TRP A 12 -4.06 0.84 28.83
C TRP A 12 -4.00 1.16 27.34
N THR A 13 -3.13 2.08 26.95
CA THR A 13 -2.94 2.44 25.54
C THR A 13 -2.31 1.30 24.76
N LYS A 14 -1.33 0.59 25.35
CA LYS A 14 -0.74 -0.60 24.74
C LYS A 14 -1.74 -1.74 24.62
N LEU A 15 -2.56 -1.97 25.64
CA LEU A 15 -3.62 -2.99 25.60
C LEU A 15 -4.66 -2.69 24.51
N PHE A 16 -5.10 -1.44 24.40
CA PHE A 16 -6.01 -1.01 23.33
C PHE A 16 -5.39 -1.18 21.93
N LEU A 17 -4.11 -0.82 21.77
CA LEU A 17 -3.38 -1.04 20.52
C LEU A 17 -3.19 -2.53 20.19
N ALA A 18 -3.00 -3.39 21.19
CA ALA A 18 -2.91 -4.83 21.01
C ALA A 18 -4.26 -5.41 20.54
N ALA A 19 -5.33 -5.08 21.27
CA ALA A 19 -6.67 -5.57 20.97
C ALA A 19 -7.14 -5.14 19.57
N SER A 20 -6.92 -3.87 19.21
CA SER A 20 -7.24 -3.37 17.88
C SER A 20 -6.40 -4.03 16.78
N ALA A 21 -5.12 -4.32 17.03
CA ALA A 21 -4.28 -5.06 16.08
C ALA A 21 -4.79 -6.49 15.86
N VAL A 22 -5.16 -7.21 16.92
CA VAL A 22 -5.71 -8.57 16.80
C VAL A 22 -7.04 -8.56 16.05
N LEU A 23 -7.93 -7.63 16.39
CA LEU A 23 -9.26 -7.53 15.77
C LEU A 23 -9.17 -7.18 14.29
N THR A 24 -8.26 -6.28 13.91
CA THR A 24 -8.02 -5.93 12.50
C THR A 24 -7.38 -7.08 11.73
N LEU A 25 -6.45 -7.83 12.31
CA LEU A 25 -5.87 -9.01 11.68
C LEU A 25 -6.92 -10.12 11.48
N LEU A 26 -7.78 -10.36 12.46
CA LEU A 26 -8.89 -11.32 12.32
C LEU A 26 -9.88 -10.89 11.23
N ALA A 27 -10.23 -9.61 11.18
CA ALA A 27 -11.07 -9.07 10.12
C ALA A 27 -10.44 -9.27 8.72
N MET A 28 -9.12 -9.09 8.59
CA MET A 28 -8.40 -9.33 7.33
C MET A 28 -8.43 -10.81 6.93
N VAL A 29 -8.23 -11.74 7.86
CA VAL A 29 -8.29 -13.18 7.59
C VAL A 29 -9.70 -13.60 7.16
N TYR A 30 -10.73 -13.09 7.84
CA TYR A 30 -12.13 -13.40 7.55
C TYR A 30 -12.60 -12.78 6.23
N SER A 31 -12.08 -11.61 5.86
CA SER A 31 -12.35 -10.95 4.58
C SER A 31 -11.93 -11.80 3.36
N GLY A 32 -10.98 -12.73 3.52
CA GLY A 32 -10.57 -13.66 2.45
C GLY A 32 -9.91 -12.98 1.24
N THR A 33 -9.47 -11.73 1.38
CA THR A 33 -8.83 -10.94 0.32
C THR A 33 -7.39 -11.39 0.12
N ARG A 34 -7.07 -11.83 -1.11
CA ARG A 34 -5.72 -12.34 -1.46
C ARG A 34 -4.62 -11.31 -1.20
N THR A 35 -4.93 -10.03 -1.42
CA THR A 35 -4.03 -8.91 -1.20
C THR A 35 -3.77 -8.60 0.26
N ALA A 36 -4.72 -8.88 1.17
CA ALA A 36 -4.54 -8.63 2.60
C ALA A 36 -3.40 -9.46 3.18
N TYR A 37 -3.20 -10.68 2.67
CA TYR A 37 -2.10 -11.56 3.07
C TYR A 37 -0.73 -11.01 2.65
N ILE A 38 -0.64 -10.21 1.58
CA ILE A 38 0.60 -9.60 1.10
C ILE A 38 0.89 -8.29 1.87
N VAL A 39 -0.17 -7.55 2.24
CA VAL A 39 -0.06 -6.26 2.92
C VAL A 39 0.66 -6.38 4.28
N VAL A 40 0.36 -7.42 5.07
CA VAL A 40 0.93 -7.59 6.42
C VAL A 40 2.45 -7.84 6.39
N PRO A 41 2.99 -8.77 5.57
CA PRO A 41 4.42 -8.93 5.41
C PRO A 41 5.14 -7.67 4.92
N ILE A 42 4.56 -6.94 3.96
CA ILE A 42 5.18 -5.70 3.45
C ILE A 42 5.19 -4.62 4.54
N PHE A 43 4.09 -4.48 5.30
CA PHE A 43 4.03 -3.55 6.43
C PHE A 43 5.16 -3.85 7.41
N TYR A 44 5.33 -5.13 7.78
CA TYR A 44 6.36 -5.56 8.71
C TYR A 44 7.77 -5.33 8.16
N PHE A 45 8.01 -5.66 6.88
CA PHE A 45 9.27 -5.42 6.21
C PHE A 45 9.67 -3.95 6.24
N VAL A 46 8.75 -3.06 5.84
CA VAL A 46 8.98 -1.61 5.82
C VAL A 46 9.26 -1.09 7.23
N TRP A 47 8.52 -1.57 8.23
CA TRP A 47 8.77 -1.25 9.63
C TRP A 47 10.17 -1.66 10.11
N VAL A 48 10.64 -2.85 9.73
CA VAL A 48 11.99 -3.33 10.06
C VAL A 48 13.07 -2.44 9.42
N VAL A 49 12.90 -2.08 8.16
CA VAL A 49 13.81 -1.18 7.43
C VAL A 49 13.88 0.19 8.12
N LEU A 50 12.73 0.76 8.49
CA LEU A 50 12.64 2.04 9.20
C LEU A 50 13.31 1.98 10.59
N SER A 51 13.10 0.87 11.32
CA SER A 51 13.60 0.70 12.69
C SER A 51 15.11 0.50 12.77
N ARG A 52 15.80 0.16 11.66
CA ARG A 52 17.25 -0.06 11.54
C ARG A 52 17.85 -1.00 12.59
N ASN A 53 17.04 -1.88 13.19
CA ASN A 53 17.48 -2.82 14.21
C ASN A 53 17.86 -4.16 13.59
N ARG A 54 19.16 -4.54 13.66
CA ARG A 54 19.69 -5.80 13.10
C ARG A 54 18.94 -7.03 13.59
N LYS A 55 18.43 -7.04 14.82
CA LYS A 55 17.67 -8.17 15.39
C LYS A 55 16.33 -8.39 14.69
N LEU A 56 15.69 -7.33 14.20
CA LEU A 56 14.42 -7.40 13.49
C LEU A 56 14.56 -7.90 12.04
N TYR A 57 15.76 -7.87 11.46
CA TYR A 57 15.98 -8.46 10.13
C TYR A 57 15.89 -9.99 10.18
N TYR A 58 16.42 -10.62 11.24
CA TYR A 58 16.33 -12.07 11.41
C TYR A 58 14.89 -12.55 11.57
N SER A 59 14.01 -11.77 12.22
CA SER A 59 12.59 -12.13 12.35
C SER A 59 11.83 -12.03 11.02
N VAL A 60 12.21 -11.12 10.12
CA VAL A 60 11.66 -11.08 8.76
C VAL A 60 12.05 -12.35 7.98
N ILE A 61 13.33 -12.72 8.01
CA ILE A 61 13.82 -13.91 7.32
C ILE A 61 13.11 -15.17 7.85
N PHE A 62 12.96 -15.28 9.16
CA PHE A 62 12.22 -16.37 9.79
C PHE A 62 10.74 -16.38 9.37
N ALA A 63 10.06 -15.22 9.37
CA ALA A 63 8.66 -15.12 8.97
C ALA A 63 8.43 -15.48 7.50
N VAL A 64 9.35 -15.06 6.60
CA VAL A 64 9.31 -15.43 5.18
C VAL A 64 9.54 -16.95 5.01
N GLY A 65 10.50 -17.52 5.74
CA GLY A 65 10.73 -18.97 5.74
C GLY A 65 9.50 -19.76 6.19
N LEU A 66 8.83 -19.31 7.26
CA LEU A 66 7.61 -19.93 7.78
C LEU A 66 6.45 -19.83 6.78
N MET A 67 6.27 -18.68 6.12
CA MET A 67 5.29 -18.53 5.03
C MET A 67 5.58 -19.46 3.84
N GLY A 68 6.85 -19.65 3.49
CA GLY A 68 7.27 -20.59 2.45
C GLY A 68 6.88 -22.04 2.77
N VAL A 69 6.99 -22.47 4.03
CA VAL A 69 6.56 -23.80 4.47
C VAL A 69 5.04 -23.95 4.36
N VAL A 70 4.28 -22.95 4.82
CA VAL A 70 2.81 -22.93 4.71
C VAL A 70 2.35 -22.93 3.25
N ALA A 71 3.12 -22.35 2.33
CA ALA A 71 2.82 -22.32 0.90
C ALA A 71 2.88 -23.72 0.25
N VAL A 72 3.70 -24.63 0.77
CA VAL A 72 3.97 -25.96 0.18
C VAL A 72 3.16 -27.06 0.86
N MET A 73 2.71 -26.86 2.10
CA MET A 73 1.99 -27.88 2.87
C MET A 73 0.62 -28.23 2.22
N PRO A 74 0.30 -29.51 1.96
CA PRO A 74 -1.03 -29.88 1.48
C PRO A 74 -2.08 -29.65 2.59
N THR A 75 -3.19 -28.98 2.28
CA THR A 75 -4.22 -28.65 3.28
C THR A 75 -5.62 -28.63 2.67
N ASN A 76 -6.62 -29.07 3.43
CA ASN A 76 -8.03 -29.13 3.01
C ASN A 76 -8.88 -27.95 3.50
N ASN A 77 -8.24 -26.92 4.09
CA ASN A 77 -8.93 -25.73 4.59
C ASN A 77 -8.91 -24.62 3.53
N TYR A 78 -10.08 -24.13 3.16
CA TYR A 78 -10.30 -23.07 2.18
C TYR A 78 -9.46 -21.80 2.43
N HIS A 79 -9.31 -21.39 3.70
CA HIS A 79 -8.55 -20.19 4.05
C HIS A 79 -7.04 -20.37 3.83
N ILE A 80 -6.53 -21.58 4.05
CA ILE A 80 -5.10 -21.90 3.84
C ILE A 80 -4.81 -22.01 2.34
N GLN A 81 -5.71 -22.59 1.56
CA GLN A 81 -5.61 -22.64 0.09
C GLN A 81 -5.65 -21.24 -0.55
N ARG A 82 -6.40 -20.29 0.03
CA ARG A 82 -6.38 -18.87 -0.37
C ARG A 82 -5.01 -18.22 -0.17
N ILE A 83 -4.32 -18.52 0.94
CA ILE A 83 -2.96 -18.03 1.18
C ILE A 83 -1.99 -18.69 0.20
N GLN A 84 -2.11 -20.00 -0.03
CA GLN A 84 -1.26 -20.76 -0.96
C GLN A 84 -1.42 -20.31 -2.42
N SER A 85 -2.63 -19.96 -2.86
CA SER A 85 -2.87 -19.47 -4.24
C SER A 85 -2.18 -18.13 -4.51
N VAL A 86 -1.94 -17.30 -3.49
CA VAL A 86 -1.11 -16.09 -3.62
C VAL A 86 0.33 -16.43 -3.99
N PHE A 87 0.90 -17.50 -3.41
CA PHE A 87 2.27 -17.93 -3.69
C PHE A 87 2.40 -18.76 -4.97
N LYS A 88 1.37 -19.52 -5.36
CA LYS A 88 1.41 -20.35 -6.58
C LYS A 88 1.24 -19.55 -7.87
N GLY A 89 0.67 -18.34 -7.82
CA GLY A 89 0.87 -17.23 -8.76
C GLY A 89 0.65 -17.42 -10.27
N SER A 90 0.43 -18.63 -10.79
CA SER A 90 0.64 -18.93 -12.21
C SER A 90 -0.44 -19.81 -12.87
N GLU A 91 -1.29 -20.50 -12.10
CA GLU A 91 -2.28 -21.44 -12.67
C GLU A 91 -3.75 -21.00 -12.49
N ASP A 92 -4.01 -19.91 -11.77
CA ASP A 92 -5.39 -19.46 -11.56
C ASP A 92 -5.96 -18.79 -12.82
N ALA A 93 -7.17 -19.20 -13.23
CA ALA A 93 -7.91 -18.60 -14.34
C ALA A 93 -8.01 -17.06 -14.25
N SER A 94 -8.04 -16.51 -13.03
CA SER A 94 -8.04 -15.06 -12.80
C SER A 94 -6.74 -14.37 -13.25
N TYR A 95 -5.58 -15.01 -13.10
CA TYR A 95 -4.30 -14.44 -13.54
C TYR A 95 -4.20 -14.42 -15.07
N GLN A 96 -4.66 -15.48 -15.73
CA GLN A 96 -4.65 -15.56 -17.19
C GLN A 96 -5.56 -14.51 -17.84
N THR A 97 -6.73 -14.25 -17.27
CA THR A 97 -7.62 -13.17 -17.74
C THR A 97 -6.95 -11.80 -17.61
N ARG A 98 -6.26 -11.52 -16.51
CA ARG A 98 -5.49 -10.28 -16.31
C ARG A 98 -4.36 -10.13 -17.33
N ALA A 99 -3.63 -11.21 -17.61
CA ALA A 99 -2.56 -11.19 -18.60
C ALA A 99 -3.10 -10.93 -20.02
N ARG A 100 -4.24 -11.52 -20.38
CA ARG A 100 -4.92 -11.27 -21.67
C ARG A 100 -5.43 -9.84 -21.77
N ASN A 101 -6.08 -9.32 -20.73
CA ASN A 101 -6.56 -7.94 -20.65
C ASN A 101 -5.41 -6.94 -20.80
N ARG A 102 -4.29 -7.16 -20.09
CA ARG A 102 -3.09 -6.32 -20.21
C ARG A 102 -2.53 -6.33 -21.63
N LYS A 103 -2.44 -7.50 -22.29
CA LYS A 103 -1.97 -7.59 -23.68
C LYS A 103 -2.89 -6.86 -24.66
N MET A 104 -4.20 -6.91 -24.44
CA MET A 104 -5.19 -6.25 -25.30
C MET A 104 -5.12 -4.72 -25.19
N ILE A 105 -4.94 -4.19 -23.98
CA ILE A 105 -4.98 -2.74 -23.74
C ILE A 105 -3.64 -2.03 -23.98
N MET A 106 -2.51 -2.77 -23.90
CA MET A 106 -1.16 -2.23 -24.12
C MET A 106 -1.00 -1.44 -25.43
N PRO A 107 -1.38 -1.94 -26.62
CA PRO A 107 -1.24 -1.20 -27.86
C PRO A 107 -2.10 0.06 -27.88
N TRP A 108 -3.26 0.03 -27.24
CA TRP A 108 -4.15 1.19 -27.15
C TRP A 108 -3.52 2.31 -26.29
N ILE A 109 -2.94 1.97 -25.14
CA ILE A 109 -2.25 2.93 -24.25
C ILE A 109 -1.04 3.55 -24.95
N ALA A 110 -0.30 2.77 -25.75
CA ALA A 110 0.87 3.26 -26.46
C ALA A 110 0.54 4.40 -27.46
N VAL A 111 -0.62 4.32 -28.11
CA VAL A 111 -1.07 5.30 -29.11
C VAL A 111 -1.74 6.52 -28.44
N HIS A 112 -2.25 6.39 -27.22
CA HIS A 112 -2.99 7.44 -26.51
C HIS A 112 -2.20 8.02 -25.32
N PRO A 113 -1.36 9.06 -25.54
CA PRO A 113 -0.51 9.61 -24.49
C PRO A 113 -1.24 10.26 -23.32
N ILE A 114 -2.45 10.79 -23.57
CA ILE A 114 -3.31 11.47 -22.58
C ILE A 114 -4.48 10.55 -22.16
N GLY A 115 -4.56 9.33 -22.71
CA GLY A 115 -5.59 8.35 -22.36
C GLY A 115 -6.98 8.68 -22.93
N GLY A 116 -7.98 8.00 -22.37
CA GLY A 116 -9.37 8.03 -22.85
C GLY A 116 -10.28 9.01 -22.09
N GLY A 117 -9.72 9.72 -21.10
CA GLY A 117 -10.45 10.59 -20.20
C GLY A 117 -10.84 9.90 -18.89
N LEU A 118 -11.00 10.71 -17.84
CA LEU A 118 -11.40 10.24 -16.51
C LEU A 118 -12.78 9.60 -16.55
N GLY A 119 -12.92 8.44 -15.92
CA GLY A 119 -14.19 7.73 -15.87
C GLY A 119 -14.63 7.09 -17.19
N SER A 120 -13.73 6.97 -18.17
CA SER A 120 -13.99 6.26 -19.44
C SER A 120 -13.99 4.74 -19.31
N THR A 121 -13.54 4.19 -18.18
CA THR A 121 -13.37 2.73 -17.98
C THR A 121 -14.23 2.16 -16.85
N GLY A 122 -14.54 0.86 -16.97
CA GLY A 122 -15.30 0.11 -15.98
C GLY A 122 -16.73 0.61 -15.77
N VAL A 123 -17.23 0.51 -14.54
CA VAL A 123 -18.61 0.88 -14.17
C VAL A 123 -18.92 2.35 -14.50
N TRP A 124 -17.95 3.23 -14.31
CA TRP A 124 -18.08 4.65 -14.65
C TRP A 124 -18.11 4.88 -16.17
N GLY A 125 -17.32 4.12 -16.93
CA GLY A 125 -17.34 4.15 -18.39
C GLY A 125 -18.69 3.70 -18.97
N GLN A 126 -19.28 2.65 -18.40
CA GLN A 126 -20.63 2.21 -18.80
C GLN A 126 -21.71 3.27 -18.50
N ARG A 127 -21.52 4.06 -17.44
CA ARG A 127 -22.45 5.13 -17.05
C ARG A 127 -22.28 6.40 -17.88
N PHE A 128 -21.05 6.81 -18.16
CA PHE A 128 -20.74 8.12 -18.76
C PHE A 128 -20.32 8.06 -20.23
N SER A 129 -19.96 6.90 -20.76
CA SER A 129 -19.56 6.69 -22.16
C SER A 129 -19.96 5.29 -22.66
N PRO A 130 -21.27 4.94 -22.60
CA PRO A 130 -21.75 3.61 -22.96
C PRO A 130 -21.41 3.24 -24.41
N GLY A 131 -21.07 1.97 -24.66
CA GLY A 131 -20.78 1.45 -26.00
C GLY A 131 -19.35 1.67 -26.51
N THR A 132 -18.51 2.39 -25.77
CA THR A 132 -17.09 2.55 -26.11
C THR A 132 -16.27 1.30 -25.76
N PHE A 133 -15.16 1.07 -26.46
CA PHE A 133 -14.22 -0.02 -26.17
C PHE A 133 -13.76 0.00 -24.69
N LEU A 134 -13.53 1.19 -24.14
CA LEU A 134 -13.09 1.40 -22.77
C LEU A 134 -14.18 1.14 -21.73
N ALA A 135 -15.45 1.43 -22.04
CA ALA A 135 -16.56 1.17 -21.14
C ALA A 135 -16.75 -0.33 -20.84
N ASN A 136 -16.41 -1.20 -21.79
CA ASN A 136 -16.48 -2.66 -21.62
C ASN A 136 -15.20 -3.26 -21.05
N PHE A 137 -14.15 -2.47 -20.84
CA PHE A 137 -12.88 -2.92 -20.28
C PHE A 137 -12.86 -2.69 -18.75
N PRO A 138 -12.92 -3.75 -17.93
CA PRO A 138 -12.74 -3.63 -16.50
C PRO A 138 -11.24 -3.49 -16.17
N PRO A 139 -10.78 -2.37 -15.59
CA PRO A 139 -9.39 -2.24 -15.21
C PRO A 139 -9.05 -3.20 -14.08
N ASP A 140 -8.06 -4.08 -14.31
CA ASP A 140 -7.66 -5.11 -13.35
C ASP A 140 -6.85 -4.57 -12.15
N SER A 141 -6.34 -3.34 -12.24
CA SER A 141 -5.53 -2.69 -11.20
C SER A 141 -5.62 -1.18 -11.32
N GLY A 142 -5.36 -0.47 -10.22
CA GLY A 142 -5.45 1.00 -10.21
C GLY A 142 -4.46 1.66 -11.16
N LEU A 143 -3.25 1.11 -11.30
CA LEU A 143 -2.29 1.66 -12.28
C LEU A 143 -2.72 1.45 -13.73
N VAL A 144 -3.34 0.31 -14.05
CA VAL A 144 -3.91 0.09 -15.39
C VAL A 144 -5.06 1.06 -15.64
N ARG A 145 -5.91 1.32 -14.64
CA ARG A 145 -6.96 2.33 -14.73
C ARG A 145 -6.40 3.71 -15.05
N VAL A 146 -5.38 4.15 -14.32
CA VAL A 146 -4.68 5.42 -14.57
C VAL A 146 -4.07 5.45 -15.98
N ALA A 147 -3.42 4.37 -16.41
CA ALA A 147 -2.79 4.29 -17.73
C ALA A 147 -3.80 4.38 -18.87
N VAL A 148 -5.02 3.86 -18.69
CA VAL A 148 -6.08 3.90 -19.70
C VAL A 148 -6.82 5.24 -19.68
N GLU A 149 -7.15 5.76 -18.50
CA GLU A 149 -7.91 7.00 -18.36
C GLU A 149 -7.07 8.25 -18.64
N LEU A 150 -5.81 8.28 -18.18
CA LEU A 150 -4.90 9.43 -18.26
C LEU A 150 -3.68 9.21 -19.16
N GLY A 151 -3.54 8.02 -19.75
CA GLY A 151 -2.44 7.70 -20.64
C GLY A 151 -1.12 7.44 -19.90
N TRP A 152 -0.06 7.20 -20.67
CA TRP A 152 1.27 6.97 -20.09
C TRP A 152 1.87 8.24 -19.45
N ILE A 153 1.48 9.44 -19.90
CA ILE A 153 1.90 10.71 -19.26
C ILE A 153 1.31 10.79 -17.84
N GLY A 154 0.00 10.56 -17.71
CA GLY A 154 -0.66 10.53 -16.41
C GLY A 154 -0.12 9.45 -15.50
N LEU A 155 0.18 8.26 -16.04
CA LEU A 155 0.80 7.18 -15.28
C LEU A 155 2.18 7.58 -14.72
N ILE A 156 3.05 8.18 -15.53
CA ILE A 156 4.37 8.65 -15.07
C ILE A 156 4.21 9.70 -13.97
N PHE A 157 3.27 10.62 -14.12
CA PHE A 157 2.97 11.62 -13.09
C PHE A 157 2.52 10.98 -11.77
N PHE A 158 1.57 10.04 -11.82
CA PHE A 158 1.10 9.32 -10.63
C PHE A 158 2.21 8.53 -9.95
N LEU A 159 3.03 7.82 -10.73
CA LEU A 159 4.19 7.09 -10.22
C LEU A 159 5.20 8.03 -9.57
N ASN A 160 5.41 9.23 -10.12
CA ASN A 160 6.29 10.24 -9.55
C ASN A 160 5.77 10.74 -8.19
N VAL A 161 4.46 10.94 -8.05
CA VAL A 161 3.83 11.30 -6.77
C VAL A 161 4.06 10.19 -5.74
N TYR A 162 3.78 8.93 -6.09
CA TYR A 162 4.00 7.80 -5.19
C TYR A 162 5.47 7.65 -4.79
N TYR A 163 6.38 7.78 -5.75
CA TYR A 163 7.82 7.79 -5.52
C TYR A 163 8.22 8.91 -4.55
N THR A 164 7.71 10.12 -4.77
CA THR A 164 8.02 11.30 -3.94
C THR A 164 7.54 11.09 -2.50
N VAL A 165 6.31 10.61 -2.30
CA VAL A 165 5.77 10.31 -0.96
C VAL A 165 6.66 9.29 -0.24
N MET A 166 7.01 8.19 -0.92
CA MET A 166 7.78 7.11 -0.31
C MET A 166 9.24 7.47 -0.05
N VAL A 167 9.95 7.97 -1.06
CA VAL A 167 11.39 8.26 -0.97
C VAL A 167 11.63 9.50 -0.15
N ARG A 168 10.99 10.64 -0.49
CA ARG A 168 11.21 11.88 0.29
C ARG A 168 10.68 11.72 1.71
N GLY A 169 9.53 11.06 1.90
CA GLY A 169 9.00 10.78 3.23
C GLY A 169 9.97 9.97 4.10
N SER A 170 10.57 8.91 3.53
CA SER A 170 11.55 8.08 4.25
C SER A 170 12.88 8.80 4.51
N LEU A 171 13.37 9.60 3.56
CA LEU A 171 14.57 10.41 3.74
C LEU A 171 14.40 11.45 4.85
N LEU A 172 13.23 12.10 4.89
CA LEU A 172 12.90 13.09 5.92
C LEU A 172 12.74 12.43 7.28
N TYR A 173 12.12 11.24 7.34
CA TYR A 173 12.00 10.45 8.57
C TYR A 173 13.34 10.21 9.27
N TRP A 174 14.41 9.92 8.53
CA TRP A 174 15.73 9.69 9.13
C TRP A 174 16.36 10.95 9.74
N LYS A 175 15.96 12.14 9.28
CA LYS A 175 16.42 13.42 9.83
C LYS A 175 15.65 13.87 11.06
N MET A 176 14.51 13.23 11.36
CA MET A 176 13.67 13.62 12.49
C MET A 176 14.28 13.26 13.84
N GLN A 177 14.11 14.16 14.81
CA GLN A 177 14.64 14.03 16.17
C GLN A 177 13.54 13.75 17.21
N ASN A 178 12.35 14.36 17.08
CA ASN A 178 11.28 14.18 18.04
C ASN A 178 10.71 12.75 17.96
N PRO A 179 10.82 11.94 19.03
CA PRO A 179 10.44 10.53 19.01
C PRO A 179 8.94 10.32 18.76
N ARG A 180 8.08 11.28 19.13
CA ARG A 180 6.62 11.18 18.93
C ARG A 180 6.26 11.35 17.46
N TYR A 181 6.71 12.42 16.81
CA TYR A 181 6.43 12.64 15.39
C TYR A 181 7.10 11.59 14.52
N LYS A 182 8.31 11.17 14.90
CA LYS A 182 9.03 10.09 14.22
C LYS A 182 8.23 8.79 14.22
N ALA A 183 7.61 8.41 15.33
CA ALA A 183 6.75 7.22 15.40
C ALA A 183 5.49 7.35 14.54
N ILE A 184 4.86 8.53 14.49
CA ILE A 184 3.71 8.80 13.63
C ILE A 184 4.10 8.65 12.15
N VAL A 185 5.19 9.31 11.73
CA VAL A 185 5.68 9.26 10.36
C VAL A 185 6.08 7.83 9.96
N ALA A 186 6.76 7.09 10.82
CA ALA A 186 7.07 5.68 10.58
C ALA A 186 5.80 4.84 10.38
N GLY A 187 4.77 5.08 11.19
CA GLY A 187 3.47 4.43 11.04
C GLY A 187 2.79 4.76 9.71
N MET A 188 2.83 6.02 9.27
CA MET A 188 2.27 6.45 7.99
C MET A 188 3.03 5.82 6.82
N ILE A 189 4.37 5.82 6.82
CA ILE A 189 5.18 5.19 5.76
C ILE A 189 4.90 3.68 5.71
N ALA A 190 4.92 3.01 6.87
CA ALA A 190 4.65 1.58 6.95
C ALA A 190 3.22 1.23 6.51
N GLY A 191 2.24 2.13 6.70
CA GLY A 191 0.86 1.95 6.24
C GLY A 191 0.64 2.27 4.76
N ILE A 192 1.32 3.28 4.22
CA ILE A 192 1.19 3.70 2.81
C ILE A 192 1.89 2.71 1.87
N ALA A 193 3.08 2.22 2.24
CA ALA A 193 3.88 1.37 1.35
C ALA A 193 3.16 0.08 0.88
N PRO A 194 2.50 -0.70 1.76
CA PRO A 194 1.76 -1.87 1.35
C PRO A 194 0.55 -1.53 0.47
N LEU A 195 -0.10 -0.38 0.67
CA LEU A 195 -1.22 0.06 -0.16
C LEU A 195 -0.76 0.34 -1.58
N LEU A 196 0.39 1.00 -1.74
CA LEU A 196 0.98 1.25 -3.06
C LEU A 196 1.37 -0.05 -3.78
N VAL A 197 1.84 -1.07 -3.05
CA VAL A 197 2.12 -2.38 -3.66
C VAL A 197 0.82 -3.12 -4.01
N ALA A 198 -0.20 -3.03 -3.15
CA ALA A 198 -1.51 -3.63 -3.42
C ALA A 198 -2.18 -3.00 -4.65
N GLU A 199 -1.96 -1.71 -4.92
CA GLU A 199 -2.44 -0.98 -6.10
C GLU A 199 -1.99 -1.60 -7.44
N TRP A 200 -0.86 -2.32 -7.43
CA TRP A 200 -0.34 -3.02 -8.60
C TRP A 200 -1.17 -4.25 -8.96
N GLY A 201 -1.75 -4.90 -7.95
CA GLY A 201 -2.51 -6.14 -8.08
C GLY A 201 -4.03 -5.95 -8.16
N GLN A 202 -4.55 -4.83 -7.65
CA GLN A 202 -5.97 -4.45 -7.69
C GLN A 202 -6.11 -2.93 -7.49
N GLU A 203 -7.30 -2.38 -7.73
CA GLU A 203 -7.58 -0.97 -7.40
C GLU A 203 -7.89 -0.81 -5.91
N VAL A 204 -7.08 -0.03 -5.19
CA VAL A 204 -7.22 0.22 -3.74
C VAL A 204 -7.27 1.73 -3.45
N VAL A 205 -6.29 2.50 -3.94
CA VAL A 205 -6.12 3.92 -3.68
C VAL A 205 -7.20 4.74 -4.37
N GLY A 206 -7.68 4.33 -5.54
CA GLY A 206 -8.74 5.02 -6.27
C GLY A 206 -10.15 4.87 -5.67
N VAL A 207 -10.37 3.85 -4.82
CA VAL A 207 -11.71 3.46 -4.36
C VAL A 207 -12.06 4.16 -3.05
N PHE A 208 -13.28 4.70 -2.94
CA PHE A 208 -13.80 5.24 -1.68
C PHE A 208 -14.04 4.10 -0.67
N PRO A 209 -13.69 4.23 0.62
CA PRO A 209 -13.13 5.41 1.32
C PRO A 209 -11.60 5.48 1.35
N MET A 210 -10.90 4.51 0.75
CA MET A 210 -9.45 4.41 0.79
C MET A 210 -8.73 5.59 0.12
N SER A 211 -9.33 6.16 -0.93
CA SER A 211 -8.83 7.38 -1.57
C SER A 211 -8.67 8.55 -0.60
N LEU A 212 -9.69 8.79 0.23
CA LEU A 212 -9.67 9.84 1.25
C LEU A 212 -8.63 9.56 2.33
N LEU A 213 -8.61 8.33 2.85
CA LEU A 213 -7.66 7.90 3.89
C LEU A 213 -6.20 8.03 3.42
N PHE A 214 -5.92 7.64 2.17
CA PHE A 214 -4.59 7.73 1.58
C PHE A 214 -4.07 9.18 1.59
N TRP A 215 -4.86 10.13 1.07
CA TRP A 215 -4.44 11.53 1.03
C TRP A 215 -4.33 12.17 2.41
N MET A 216 -5.20 11.79 3.36
CA MET A 216 -5.06 12.22 4.75
C MET A 216 -3.77 11.71 5.39
N PHE A 217 -3.39 10.44 5.17
CA PHE A 217 -2.15 9.88 5.69
C PHE A 217 -0.91 10.57 5.11
N VAL A 218 -0.93 10.87 3.81
CA VAL A 218 0.13 11.66 3.15
C VAL A 218 0.22 13.06 3.75
N ALA A 219 -0.91 13.73 3.98
CA ALA A 219 -0.94 15.07 4.57
C ALA A 219 -0.38 15.06 6.00
N VAL A 220 -0.80 14.10 6.84
CA VAL A 220 -0.29 13.96 8.21
C VAL A 220 1.21 13.65 8.23
N LEU A 221 1.69 12.81 7.31
CA LEU A 221 3.11 12.48 7.18
C LEU A 221 3.95 13.74 6.96
N PHE A 222 3.64 14.54 5.94
CA PHE A 222 4.42 15.73 5.63
C PHE A 222 4.22 16.85 6.67
N ARG A 223 3.03 16.95 7.27
CA ARG A 223 2.79 17.93 8.33
C ARG A 223 3.57 17.62 9.60
N ALA A 224 3.65 16.36 10.01
CA ALA A 224 4.45 15.93 11.15
C ALA A 224 5.95 16.20 10.94
N VAL A 225 6.45 15.99 9.72
CA VAL A 225 7.83 16.35 9.36
C VAL A 225 8.06 17.86 9.47
N ALA A 226 7.11 18.67 8.98
CA ALA A 226 7.23 20.12 9.05
C ALA A 226 7.27 20.63 10.51
N PHE A 227 6.42 20.08 11.39
CA PHE A 227 6.42 20.44 12.81
C PHE A 227 7.72 20.04 13.52
N ASP A 228 8.26 18.85 13.26
CA ASP A 228 9.56 18.43 13.81
C ASP A 228 10.68 19.40 13.40
N ARG A 229 10.69 19.85 12.15
CA ARG A 229 11.68 20.83 11.67
C ARG A 229 11.55 22.19 12.37
N LEU A 230 10.32 22.68 12.56
CA LEU A 230 10.07 23.95 13.25
C LEU A 230 10.54 23.89 14.72
N GLU A 231 10.30 22.77 15.40
CA GLU A 231 10.80 22.56 16.78
C GLU A 231 12.33 22.54 16.81
N GLN A 232 12.98 21.86 15.87
CA GLN A 232 14.45 21.85 15.76
C GLN A 232 15.03 23.26 15.54
N GLU A 233 14.43 24.05 14.63
CA GLU A 233 14.84 25.42 14.35
C GLU A 233 14.66 26.33 15.59
N ALA A 234 13.55 26.21 16.32
CA ALA A 234 13.33 26.93 17.56
C ALA A 234 14.36 26.58 18.64
N HIS A 235 14.70 25.30 18.81
CA HIS A 235 15.72 24.87 19.76
C HIS A 235 17.11 25.39 19.39
N SER A 236 17.47 25.45 18.09
CA SER A 236 18.75 25.99 17.66
C SER A 236 18.90 27.49 17.94
N LYS A 237 17.82 28.27 17.80
CA LYS A 237 17.82 29.72 18.07
C LYS A 237 17.89 30.07 19.56
N LEU A 238 17.47 29.17 20.44
CA LEU A 238 17.57 29.34 21.90
C LEU A 238 18.96 29.00 22.44
N GLN A 239 19.81 28.36 21.64
CA GLN A 239 21.17 27.96 22.01
C GLN A 239 22.26 28.92 21.49
N VAL A 240 21.86 29.95 20.73
CA VAL A 240 22.70 31.06 20.25
C VAL A 240 22.40 32.30 21.07
#